data_AF-A0A6G7CFA2-F1
#
_entry.id   AF-A0A6G7CFA2-F1
#
_cell.length_a   1.000
_cell.length_b   1.000
_cell.length_c   1.000
_cell.angle_alpha   90.00
_cell.angle_beta   90.00
_cell.angle_gamma   90.00
#
_symmetry.space_group_name_H-M   'P 1'
#
loop_
_entity.id
_entity.type
_entity.pdbx_description
1 polymer ?
#
loop_
_entity_poly.entity_id
_entity_poly.type
_entity_poly.pdbx_seq_one_letter_code
_entity_poly.pdbx_strand_id
1 'polypeptide(L)'
;MFSSLHSLRINAKVVAIPAILLMIWLNIAFIEHQLDTSPPHHSEHHCQLFSCASHALAQHLPELPIWISHNYLEPATQIFRISTLYLAYLARSPPTPE
;
A
#
# COMPACT_ATOMS: atom_id res chain seq x y z
N MET A 1 -45.67 6.10 -23.31
CA MET A 1 -44.98 6.24 -22.01
C MET A 1 -43.70 5.41 -21.91
N PHE A 2 -43.65 4.18 -22.41
CA PHE A 2 -42.44 3.34 -22.39
C PHE A 2 -41.27 3.89 -23.26
N SER A 3 -41.54 4.52 -24.40
CA SER A 3 -40.50 5.03 -25.30
C SER A 3 -39.72 6.23 -24.73
N SER A 4 -40.35 7.07 -23.90
CA SER A 4 -39.69 8.21 -23.26
C SER A 4 -38.75 7.77 -22.14
N LEU A 5 -39.14 6.76 -21.37
CA LEU A 5 -38.30 6.14 -20.34
C LEU A 5 -37.08 5.44 -20.97
N HIS A 6 -37.27 4.80 -22.12
CA HIS A 6 -36.18 4.19 -22.89
C HIS A 6 -35.18 5.23 -23.40
N SER A 7 -35.67 6.32 -23.99
CA SER A 7 -34.82 7.44 -24.45
C SER A 7 -34.04 8.07 -23.29
N LEU A 8 -34.70 8.34 -22.15
CA LEU A 8 -34.04 8.86 -20.95
C LEU A 8 -32.93 7.92 -20.45
N ARG A 9 -33.18 6.61 -20.46
CA ARG A 9 -32.20 5.60 -20.03
C ARG A 9 -31.01 5.50 -20.98
N ILE A 10 -31.21 5.65 -22.28
CA ILE A 10 -30.13 5.72 -23.27
C ILE A 10 -29.31 6.98 -23.04
N ASN A 11 -29.95 8.14 -22.95
CA ASN A 11 -29.25 9.42 -22.75
C ASN A 11 -28.44 9.41 -21.44
N ALA A 12 -29.01 8.88 -20.36
CA ALA A 12 -28.30 8.71 -19.09
C ALA A 12 -27.08 7.80 -19.23
N LYS A 13 -27.18 6.69 -19.97
CA LYS A 13 -26.04 5.79 -20.24
C LYS A 13 -24.96 6.46 -21.08
N VAL A 14 -25.35 7.21 -22.11
CA VAL A 14 -24.43 7.94 -23.00
C VAL A 14 -23.59 8.96 -22.23
N VAL A 15 -24.12 9.54 -21.14
CA VAL A 15 -23.37 10.46 -20.26
C VAL A 15 -22.63 9.71 -19.15
N ALA A 16 -23.27 8.71 -18.53
CA ALA A 16 -22.69 8.00 -17.39
C ALA A 16 -21.44 7.20 -17.76
N ILE A 17 -21.44 6.52 -18.91
CA ILE A 17 -20.28 5.71 -19.36
C ILE A 17 -19.01 6.58 -19.52
N PRO A 18 -19.00 7.67 -20.32
CA PRO A 18 -17.81 8.50 -20.44
C PRO A 18 -17.44 9.20 -19.13
N ALA A 19 -18.41 9.58 -18.28
CA ALA A 19 -18.11 10.14 -16.97
C ALA A 19 -17.36 9.13 -16.08
N ILE A 20 -17.78 7.86 -16.08
CA ILE A 20 -17.08 6.78 -15.35
C ILE A 20 -15.69 6.56 -15.93
N LEU A 21 -15.55 6.51 -17.26
CA LEU A 21 -14.24 6.35 -17.90
C LEU A 21 -13.29 7.52 -17.58
N LEU A 22 -13.79 8.75 -17.61
CA LEU A 22 -13.03 9.94 -17.25
C LEU A 22 -12.63 9.93 -15.77
N MET A 23 -13.53 9.52 -14.89
CA MET A 23 -13.24 9.36 -13.46
C MET A 23 -12.11 8.34 -13.25
N ILE A 24 -12.19 7.17 -13.89
CA ILE A 24 -11.14 6.15 -13.82
C ILE A 24 -9.81 6.70 -14.33
N TRP A 25 -9.82 7.38 -15.47
CA TRP A 25 -8.61 8.00 -16.05
C TRP A 25 -7.99 9.05 -15.13
N LEU A 26 -8.80 9.94 -14.54
CA LEU A 26 -8.31 10.96 -13.60
C LEU A 26 -7.71 10.33 -12.34
N ASN A 27 -8.27 9.23 -11.83
CA ASN A 27 -7.68 8.52 -10.70
C ASN A 27 -6.32 7.91 -11.05
N ILE A 28 -6.18 7.32 -12.24
CA ILE A 28 -4.90 6.79 -12.72
C ILE A 28 -3.88 7.91 -12.87
N ALA A 29 -4.24 9.02 -13.52
CA ALA A 29 -3.37 10.18 -13.70
C ALA A 29 -2.94 10.80 -12.37
N PHE A 30 -3.84 10.85 -11.37
CA PHE A 30 -3.50 11.28 -10.03
C PHE A 30 -2.47 10.37 -9.37
N ILE A 31 -2.66 9.05 -9.44
CA ILE A 31 -1.71 8.08 -8.89
C ILE A 31 -0.35 8.19 -9.58
N GLU A 32 -0.32 8.30 -10.91
CA GLU A 32 0.90 8.48 -11.69
C GLU A 32 1.67 9.72 -11.24
N HIS A 33 0.98 10.86 -11.10
CA HIS A 33 1.60 12.11 -10.66
C HIS A 33 2.15 12.03 -9.23
N GLN A 34 1.42 11.38 -8.31
CA GLN A 34 1.88 11.17 -6.92
C GLN A 34 3.07 10.22 -6.84
N LEU A 35 3.10 9.21 -7.72
CA LEU A 35 4.19 8.26 -7.75
C LEU A 35 5.46 8.89 -8.34
N ASP A 36 5.30 9.86 -9.24
CA ASP A 36 6.36 10.51 -10.01
C ASP A 36 7.34 9.47 -10.53
N THR A 37 6.96 8.71 -11.56
CA THR A 37 7.75 7.56 -12.00
C THR A 37 9.09 7.92 -12.65
N SER A 38 9.42 9.20 -12.76
CA SER A 38 10.64 9.68 -13.41
C SER A 38 11.88 9.50 -12.51
N PRO A 39 12.77 8.53 -12.81
CA PRO A 39 13.91 8.27 -11.93
C PRO A 39 14.85 9.47 -11.70
N PRO A 40 15.08 10.36 -12.70
CA PRO A 40 15.91 11.54 -12.50
C PRO A 40 15.43 12.46 -11.38
N HIS A 41 14.12 12.65 -11.21
CA HIS A 41 13.58 13.55 -10.17
C HIS A 41 13.79 13.02 -8.75
N HIS A 42 13.92 11.69 -8.58
CA HIS A 42 14.17 11.05 -7.28
C HIS A 42 15.65 10.86 -6.94
N SER A 43 16.56 11.33 -7.80
CA SER A 43 17.99 11.22 -7.54
C SER A 43 18.47 12.12 -6.39
N GLU A 44 17.76 13.23 -6.15
CA GLU A 44 18.10 14.23 -5.13
C GLU A 44 17.28 14.10 -3.84
N HIS A 45 16.20 13.32 -3.86
CA HIS A 45 15.26 13.20 -2.74
C HIS A 45 14.71 11.79 -2.56
N HIS A 46 14.54 11.36 -1.31
CA HIS A 46 13.98 10.05 -1.00
C HIS A 46 12.45 10.08 -1.00
N CYS A 47 11.83 9.80 -2.14
CA CYS A 47 10.39 9.55 -2.20
C CYS A 47 10.07 8.11 -1.77
N GLN A 48 9.41 7.97 -0.62
CA GLN A 48 9.02 6.67 -0.09
C GLN A 48 8.08 5.91 -1.04
N LEU A 49 7.11 6.60 -1.66
CA LEU A 49 6.14 5.98 -2.57
C LEU A 49 6.83 5.42 -3.82
N PHE A 50 7.71 6.21 -4.45
CA PHE A 50 8.53 5.76 -5.57
C PHE A 50 9.37 4.54 -5.20
N SER A 51 10.12 4.60 -4.09
CA SER A 51 10.98 3.49 -3.65
C SER A 51 10.19 2.21 -3.35
N CYS A 52 9.03 2.33 -2.69
CA CYS A 52 8.16 1.19 -2.41
C CYS A 52 7.62 0.57 -3.69
N ALA A 53 7.16 1.38 -4.64
CA ALA A 53 6.69 0.87 -5.93
C ALA A 53 7.82 0.23 -6.73
N SER A 54 8.98 0.87 -6.83
CA SER A 54 10.16 0.32 -7.50
C SER A 54 10.57 -1.03 -6.91
N HIS A 55 10.54 -1.18 -5.58
CA HIS A 55 10.81 -2.47 -4.93
C HIS A 55 9.72 -3.51 -5.19
N ALA A 56 8.44 -3.12 -5.18
CA ALA A 56 7.34 -4.05 -5.44
C ALA A 56 7.29 -4.52 -6.91
N LEU A 57 7.67 -3.65 -7.85
CA LEU A 57 7.75 -3.93 -9.29
C LEU A 57 9.06 -4.60 -9.70
N ALA A 58 10.13 -4.42 -8.93
CA ALA A 58 11.37 -5.17 -9.10
C ALA A 58 11.07 -6.66 -8.86
N GLN A 59 10.84 -7.39 -9.95
CA GLN A 59 10.63 -8.82 -9.92
C GLN A 59 11.89 -9.50 -9.39
N HIS A 60 11.95 -9.73 -8.09
CA HIS A 60 12.91 -10.63 -7.49
C HIS A 60 12.18 -11.95 -7.23
N LEU A 61 12.62 -13.03 -7.88
CA LEU A 61 12.25 -14.36 -7.40
C LEU A 61 12.79 -14.44 -5.97
N PRO A 62 11.93 -14.61 -4.95
CA PRO A 62 12.43 -14.81 -3.60
C PRO A 62 13.30 -16.06 -3.63
N GLU A 63 14.58 -15.91 -3.30
CA GLU A 63 15.46 -17.05 -3.12
C GLU A 63 14.89 -17.87 -1.97
N LEU A 64 14.43 -19.09 -2.28
CA LEU A 64 13.91 -19.98 -1.26
C LEU A 64 15.06 -20.29 -0.30
N PRO A 65 14.88 -20.12 1.02
CA PRO A 65 15.92 -20.47 1.96
C PRO A 65 16.23 -21.97 1.81
N ILE A 66 17.51 -22.29 1.65
CA ILE A 66 17.96 -23.68 1.68
C ILE A 66 17.73 -24.19 3.09
N TRP A 67 16.72 -25.04 3.28
CA TRP A 67 16.47 -25.68 4.56
C TRP A 67 17.50 -26.79 4.78
N ILE A 68 18.63 -26.43 5.38
CA ILE A 68 19.61 -27.39 5.85
C ILE A 68 19.01 -28.06 7.08
N SER A 69 18.99 -29.39 7.18
CA SER A 69 18.58 -30.05 8.41
C SER A 69 19.69 -29.89 9.45
N HIS A 70 19.57 -28.88 10.28
CA HIS A 70 20.38 -28.74 11.48
C HIS A 70 19.86 -29.80 12.48
N ASN A 71 20.75 -30.56 13.11
CA ASN A 71 20.40 -31.40 14.27
C ASN A 71 20.10 -30.51 15.48
N TYR A 72 19.15 -29.59 15.32
CA TYR A 72 18.73 -28.66 16.33
C TYR A 72 17.93 -29.43 17.37
N LEU A 73 18.59 -29.75 18.48
CA LEU A 73 17.93 -30.14 19.70
C LEU A 73 17.28 -28.88 20.26
N GLU A 74 15.96 -28.76 20.11
CA GLU A 74 15.21 -27.65 20.69
C GLU A 74 15.48 -27.61 22.21
N PRO A 75 16.08 -26.53 22.74
CA PRO A 75 16.25 -26.38 24.17
C PRO A 75 14.87 -26.45 24.81
N ALA A 76 14.71 -27.31 25.83
CA ALA A 76 13.46 -27.39 26.58
C ALA A 76 13.04 -25.97 26.98
N THR A 77 11.88 -25.54 26.50
CA THR A 77 11.39 -24.18 26.68
C THR A 77 11.24 -23.89 28.17
N GLN A 78 12.17 -23.13 28.74
CA GLN A 78 12.02 -22.63 30.10
C GLN A 78 11.04 -21.46 30.04
N ILE A 79 9.85 -21.64 30.60
CA ILE A 79 8.85 -20.58 30.71
C ILE A 79 9.43 -19.48 31.63
N PHE A 80 9.95 -18.42 31.02
CA PHE A 80 10.40 -17.23 31.74
C PHE A 80 9.24 -16.23 31.80
N ARG A 81 8.77 -15.91 33.01
CA ARG A 81 7.75 -14.86 33.19
C ARG A 81 8.44 -13.50 33.15
N ILE A 82 8.22 -12.78 32.06
CA ILE A 82 8.63 -11.38 31.94
C ILE A 82 7.58 -10.52 32.65
N SER A 83 7.96 -9.88 33.75
CA SER A 83 7.17 -8.80 34.32
C SER A 83 7.43 -7.53 33.51
N THR A 84 6.47 -7.12 32.69
CA THR A 84 6.53 -5.83 32.01
C THR A 84 6.18 -4.73 33.01
N LEU A 85 7.08 -3.76 33.19
CA LEU A 85 6.76 -2.54 33.90
C LEU A 85 5.69 -1.79 33.08
N TYR A 86 4.59 -1.42 33.71
CA TYR A 86 3.62 -0.52 33.10
C TYR A 86 4.22 0.88 33.07
N LEU A 87 4.76 1.30 31.93
CA LEU A 87 5.15 2.67 31.68
C LEU A 87 3.95 3.41 31.08
N ALA A 88 3.46 4.44 31.78
CA ALA A 88 2.40 5.31 31.29
C ALA A 88 2.82 6.09 30.03
N TYR A 89 4.12 6.16 29.74
CA TYR A 89 4.71 6.88 28.63
C TYR A 89 5.64 5.97 27.84
N LEU A 90 5.37 5.79 26.55
CA LEU A 90 6.10 4.92 25.64
C LEU A 90 6.85 5.75 24.58
N ALA A 91 7.78 5.12 23.88
CA ALA A 91 8.58 5.76 22.82
C ALA A 91 7.77 6.39 21.67
N ARG A 92 6.45 6.13 21.61
CA ARG A 92 5.51 6.71 20.63
C ARG A 92 4.36 7.50 21.29
N SER A 93 4.46 7.81 22.57
CA SER A 93 3.48 8.67 23.23
C SER A 93 3.66 10.12 22.78
N PRO A 94 2.56 10.91 22.67
CA PRO A 94 2.65 12.33 22.34
C PRO A 94 3.42 13.09 23.43
N PRO A 95 4.09 14.22 23.11
CA PRO A 95 4.86 14.98 24.09
C PRO A 95 3.99 15.41 25.27
N THR A 96 4.50 15.25 26.49
CA THR A 96 3.84 15.78 27.68
C THR A 96 3.91 17.30 27.68
N PRO A 97 2.79 18.03 27.90
CA PRO A 97 2.83 19.46 28.09
C PRO A 97 3.58 19.82 29.39
N GLU A 98 4.41 20.87 29.36
CA GLU A 98 5.12 21.42 30.53
C GLU A 98 4.20 22.11 31.53
#